data_AF-A0A538M6R2-F1
#
_entry.id   AF-A0A538M6R2-F1
#
_cell.length_a   1.000
_cell.length_b   1.000
_cell.length_c   1.000
_cell.angle_alpha   90.00
_cell.angle_beta   90.00
_cell.angle_gamma   90.00
#
_symmetry.space_group_name_H-M   'P 1'
#
loop_
_entity.id
_entity.type
_entity.pdbx_description
1 polymer ?
#
loop_
_entity_poly.entity_id
_entity_poly.type
_entity_poly.pdbx_seq_one_letter_code
_entity_poly.pdbx_strand_id
1 'polypeptide(L)'
;MAPLVLAAAAPVRDERSAEGSLSLRGEPLELVAARGSLWVLTCDTGCSGEAHNAIGRIVRIDPQRVRVVESIRLRRPGAIAVGSKAVYATDFWRDAVRRIDLRTRAVRRLKLKLPFRFTARDNRFLPEDVAAGAGAVWIVTDRGALARVDPSLRRVISTVRLPLDAFGGMAAGRGRVWVSESLAGVYRVDPRTRPAVARIRIPLAAGRFDAGMVVPAAIGVLVIGDETSGGVYTGRNVLVRVGYRDGEVKGFSPLPPGPLSVAFGKGSLWVARSGGSSVERIDPRTGRPVRRVRAKIGSALAFAGDSLWTIFLDGTLRRLGPAS
;
A
#
# COMPACT_ATOMS: atom_id res chain seq x y z
N MET A 1 59.45 -24.91 -17.91
CA MET A 1 58.54 -24.58 -16.79
C MET A 1 58.74 -23.13 -16.42
N ALA A 2 57.75 -22.27 -16.69
CA ALA A 2 57.72 -20.88 -16.25
C ALA A 2 56.60 -20.74 -15.19
N PRO A 3 56.78 -19.96 -14.10
CA PRO A 3 55.81 -19.93 -13.03
C PRO A 3 54.59 -19.07 -13.42
N LEU A 4 53.40 -19.55 -13.08
CA LEU A 4 52.15 -18.79 -13.12
C LEU A 4 52.20 -17.69 -12.03
N VAL A 5 52.10 -16.43 -12.45
CA VAL A 5 51.88 -15.30 -11.54
C VAL A 5 50.37 -15.22 -11.24
N LEU A 6 50.00 -15.40 -9.97
CA LEU A 6 48.63 -15.20 -9.49
C LEU A 6 48.29 -13.70 -9.56
N ALA A 7 47.36 -13.31 -10.43
CA ALA A 7 46.82 -11.95 -10.43
C ALA A 7 45.98 -11.73 -9.17
N ALA A 8 46.37 -10.75 -8.35
CA ALA A 8 45.60 -10.32 -7.19
C ALA A 8 44.23 -9.78 -7.64
N ALA A 9 43.16 -10.24 -6.97
CA ALA A 9 41.81 -9.75 -7.20
C ALA A 9 41.75 -8.23 -6.92
N ALA A 10 41.25 -7.47 -7.89
CA ALA A 10 40.99 -6.05 -7.73
C ALA A 10 39.98 -5.81 -6.58
N PRO A 11 40.17 -4.79 -5.74
CA PRO A 11 39.19 -4.48 -4.70
C PRO A 11 37.85 -4.13 -5.35
N VAL A 12 36.79 -4.77 -4.86
CA VAL A 12 35.40 -4.44 -5.21
C VAL A 12 35.21 -2.96 -4.90
N ARG A 13 34.99 -2.16 -5.95
CA ARG A 13 34.66 -0.74 -5.80
C ARG A 13 33.36 -0.64 -5.02
N ASP A 14 33.44 -0.05 -3.84
CA ASP A 14 32.30 0.35 -3.04
C ASP A 14 31.51 1.38 -3.87
N GLU A 15 30.38 0.96 -4.44
CA GLU A 15 29.44 1.83 -5.15
C GLU A 15 28.92 2.85 -4.14
N ARG A 16 29.57 4.02 -4.08
CA ARG A 16 29.00 5.18 -3.40
C ARG A 16 27.64 5.46 -4.03
N SER A 17 26.58 5.06 -3.34
CA SER A 17 25.21 5.42 -3.63
C SER A 17 25.14 6.93 -3.87
N ALA A 18 24.56 7.36 -4.99
CA ALA A 18 24.21 8.75 -5.20
C ALA A 18 23.50 9.28 -3.94
N GLU A 19 23.94 10.42 -3.40
CA GLU A 19 23.46 10.96 -2.12
C GLU A 19 21.92 10.82 -2.01
N GLY A 20 21.45 10.16 -0.95
CA GLY A 20 20.02 9.95 -0.74
C GLY A 20 19.42 8.70 -1.39
N SER A 21 20.22 7.75 -1.89
CA SER A 21 19.75 6.48 -2.45
C SER A 21 20.20 5.25 -1.65
N LEU A 22 19.40 4.18 -1.68
CA LEU A 22 19.69 2.87 -1.06
C LEU A 22 19.33 1.75 -2.04
N SER A 23 20.20 0.76 -2.20
CA SER A 23 19.86 -0.49 -2.89
C SER A 23 19.34 -1.51 -1.88
N LEU A 24 18.07 -1.89 -1.99
CA LEU A 24 17.45 -2.85 -1.07
C LEU A 24 17.60 -4.29 -1.53
N ARG A 25 17.90 -4.50 -2.83
CA ARG A 25 17.84 -5.76 -3.57
C ARG A 25 16.43 -6.40 -3.54
N GLY A 26 16.12 -7.23 -4.53
CA GLY A 26 14.79 -7.81 -4.70
C GLY A 26 13.78 -6.80 -5.26
N GLU A 27 12.70 -7.34 -5.81
CA GLU A 27 11.62 -6.56 -6.41
C GLU A 27 10.74 -5.94 -5.32
N PRO A 28 10.49 -4.62 -5.33
CA PRO A 28 9.59 -4.00 -4.37
C PRO A 28 8.13 -4.32 -4.69
N LEU A 29 7.41 -4.84 -3.70
CA LEU A 29 5.98 -5.08 -3.77
C LEU A 29 5.18 -3.91 -3.21
N GLU A 30 5.67 -3.29 -2.12
CA GLU A 30 4.95 -2.21 -1.45
C GLU A 30 5.92 -1.23 -0.77
N LEU A 31 5.57 0.06 -0.75
CA LEU A 31 6.30 1.12 -0.05
C LEU A 31 5.33 1.92 0.83
N VAL A 32 5.53 1.85 2.15
CA VAL A 32 4.65 2.48 3.14
C VAL A 32 5.43 3.47 4.01
N ALA A 33 4.91 4.70 4.14
CA ALA A 33 5.39 5.65 5.15
C ALA A 33 4.56 5.56 6.42
N ALA A 34 5.18 5.18 7.53
CA ALA A 34 4.49 5.08 8.81
C ALA A 34 5.47 5.22 9.98
N ARG A 35 5.00 5.89 11.05
CA ARG A 35 5.75 6.07 12.30
C ARG A 35 7.14 6.69 12.10
N GLY A 36 7.24 7.65 11.19
CA GLY A 36 8.50 8.34 10.88
C GLY A 36 9.54 7.46 10.16
N SER A 37 9.17 6.27 9.69
CA SER A 37 10.02 5.38 8.92
C SER A 37 9.39 5.09 7.55
N LEU A 38 10.21 4.64 6.61
CA LEU A 38 9.74 3.95 5.41
C LEU A 38 9.80 2.45 5.67
N TRP A 39 8.83 1.73 5.11
CA TRP A 39 8.74 0.29 5.16
C TRP A 39 8.57 -0.22 3.74
N VAL A 40 9.45 -1.12 3.32
CA VAL A 40 9.42 -1.72 1.99
C VAL A 40 9.16 -3.21 2.15
N LEU A 41 8.13 -3.70 1.48
CA LEU A 41 7.96 -5.13 1.25
C LEU A 41 8.68 -5.47 -0.05
N THR A 42 9.63 -6.40 0.01
CA THR A 42 10.31 -6.91 -1.18
C THR A 42 9.93 -8.37 -1.44
N CYS A 43 10.10 -8.80 -2.69
CA CYS A 43 10.21 -10.18 -3.08
C CYS A 43 11.62 -10.43 -3.63
N ASP A 44 12.34 -11.37 -3.03
CA ASP A 44 13.75 -11.64 -3.35
C ASP A 44 13.89 -12.85 -4.28
N THR A 45 13.10 -13.91 -4.09
CA THR A 45 13.16 -15.15 -4.88
C THR A 45 11.80 -15.81 -5.01
N GLY A 46 11.53 -16.49 -6.14
CA GLY A 46 10.32 -17.30 -6.33
C GLY A 46 9.04 -16.47 -6.51
N CYS A 47 9.18 -15.27 -7.07
CA CYS A 47 8.14 -14.24 -7.19
C CYS A 47 7.32 -14.34 -8.49
N SER A 48 7.70 -15.25 -9.39
CA SER A 48 7.01 -15.45 -10.66
C SER A 48 5.78 -16.37 -10.53
N GLY A 49 4.88 -16.28 -11.50
CA GLY A 49 3.66 -17.08 -11.54
C GLY A 49 2.79 -16.83 -10.31
N GLU A 50 2.28 -17.90 -9.71
CA GLU A 50 1.45 -17.84 -8.50
C GLU A 50 2.25 -17.56 -7.21
N ALA A 51 3.59 -17.49 -7.25
CA ALA A 51 4.42 -17.10 -6.10
C ALA A 51 4.25 -17.96 -4.81
N HIS A 52 3.82 -19.23 -4.94
CA HIS A 52 3.64 -20.16 -3.80
C HIS A 52 4.87 -20.37 -2.93
N ASN A 53 6.06 -20.18 -3.48
CA ASN A 53 7.34 -20.36 -2.81
C ASN A 53 8.11 -19.06 -2.66
N ALA A 54 7.45 -17.92 -2.89
CA ALA A 54 8.08 -16.62 -2.78
C ALA A 54 8.73 -16.42 -1.42
N ILE A 55 9.88 -15.76 -1.44
CA ILE A 55 10.60 -15.33 -0.25
C ILE A 55 10.96 -13.88 -0.47
N GLY A 56 10.68 -13.07 0.54
CA GLY A 56 10.94 -11.64 0.51
C GLY A 56 11.29 -11.11 1.89
N ARG A 57 11.24 -9.79 2.04
CA ARG A 57 11.58 -9.12 3.29
C ARG A 57 10.65 -7.94 3.55
N ILE A 58 10.43 -7.63 4.83
CA ILE A 58 10.05 -6.27 5.25
C ILE A 58 11.33 -5.55 5.66
N VAL A 59 11.61 -4.45 4.98
CA VAL A 59 12.79 -3.60 5.22
C VAL A 59 12.33 -2.27 5.80
N ARG A 60 12.82 -1.93 6.98
CA ARG A 60 12.58 -0.64 7.63
C ARG A 60 13.75 0.30 7.32
N ILE A 61 13.45 1.49 6.83
CA ILE A 61 14.42 2.53 6.51
C ILE A 61 14.20 3.76 7.40
N ASP A 62 15.30 4.31 7.90
CA ASP A 62 15.36 5.65 8.50
C ASP A 62 15.47 6.69 7.38
N PRO A 63 14.42 7.49 7.11
CA PRO A 63 14.43 8.45 6.01
C PRO A 63 15.32 9.67 6.30
N GLN A 64 15.68 9.95 7.55
CA GLN A 64 16.57 11.08 7.85
C GLN A 64 18.03 10.71 7.59
N ARG A 65 18.42 9.52 8.06
CA ARG A 65 19.80 9.01 7.92
C ARG A 65 20.05 8.23 6.64
N VAL A 66 18.99 7.99 5.86
CA VAL A 66 19.05 7.21 4.60
C VAL A 66 19.77 5.89 4.83
N ARG A 67 19.25 5.06 5.75
CA ARG A 67 19.82 3.75 6.04
C ARG A 67 18.77 2.71 6.38
N VAL A 68 19.06 1.46 6.04
CA VAL A 68 18.29 0.31 6.53
C VAL A 68 18.51 0.17 8.03
N VAL A 69 17.41 0.14 8.78
CA VAL A 69 17.39 -0.04 10.25
C VAL A 69 17.16 -1.50 10.59
N GLU A 70 16.30 -2.16 9.81
CA GLU A 70 15.87 -3.53 10.09
C GLU A 70 15.44 -4.21 8.80
N SER A 71 15.65 -5.53 8.72
CA SER A 71 15.26 -6.35 7.59
C SER A 71 14.78 -7.70 8.11
N ILE A 72 13.53 -8.06 7.79
CA ILE A 72 12.84 -9.23 8.35
C ILE A 72 12.40 -10.13 7.22
N ARG A 73 12.96 -11.35 7.17
CA ARG A 73 12.63 -12.35 6.14
C ARG A 73 11.20 -12.84 6.29
N LEU A 74 10.50 -12.98 5.16
CA LEU A 74 9.12 -13.46 5.06
C LEU A 74 8.98 -14.46 3.93
N ARG A 75 8.26 -15.55 4.19
CA ARG A 75 7.79 -16.46 3.12
C ARG A 75 6.47 -15.93 2.59
N ARG A 76 6.22 -15.99 1.28
CA ARG A 76 4.96 -15.56 0.63
C ARG A 76 4.55 -14.14 1.07
N PRO A 77 5.39 -13.13 0.79
CA PRO A 77 5.00 -11.74 1.04
C PRO A 77 3.74 -11.39 0.23
N GLY A 78 2.76 -10.74 0.86
CA GLY A 78 1.54 -10.24 0.23
C GLY A 78 1.45 -8.71 0.35
N ALA A 79 0.66 -8.22 1.30
CA ALA A 79 0.52 -6.81 1.67
C ALA A 79 0.97 -6.58 3.12
N ILE A 80 1.35 -5.34 3.46
CA ILE A 80 1.76 -4.95 4.81
C ILE A 80 1.00 -3.74 5.37
N ALA A 81 0.78 -3.77 6.69
CA ALA A 81 0.29 -2.61 7.43
C ALA A 81 1.15 -2.33 8.65
N VAL A 82 1.46 -1.06 8.90
CA VAL A 82 2.26 -0.65 10.05
C VAL A 82 1.34 -0.07 11.13
N GLY A 83 1.10 -0.85 12.18
CA GLY A 83 0.36 -0.42 13.36
C GLY A 83 1.26 0.26 14.41
N SER A 84 0.66 0.68 15.53
CA SER A 84 1.37 1.39 16.60
C SER A 84 2.43 0.55 17.33
N LYS A 85 2.24 -0.77 17.40
CA LYS A 85 3.09 -1.72 18.15
C LYS A 85 3.68 -2.84 17.30
N ALA A 86 3.24 -3.00 16.05
CA ALA A 86 3.60 -4.13 15.20
C ALA A 86 3.47 -3.78 13.72
N VAL A 87 4.18 -4.54 12.88
CA VAL A 87 3.89 -4.65 11.46
C VAL A 87 3.05 -5.90 11.22
N TYR A 88 2.06 -5.79 10.34
CA TYR A 88 1.22 -6.89 9.92
C TYR A 88 1.54 -7.23 8.47
N ALA A 89 1.55 -8.52 8.13
CA ALA A 89 1.83 -9.00 6.79
C ALA A 89 0.88 -10.14 6.42
N THR A 90 0.26 -10.08 5.24
CA THR A 90 -0.59 -11.16 4.73
C THR A 90 0.26 -12.30 4.14
N ASP A 91 -0.29 -13.50 4.18
CA ASP A 91 0.21 -14.72 3.55
C ASP A 91 -0.97 -15.36 2.81
N PHE A 92 -1.18 -14.89 1.57
CA PHE A 92 -2.33 -15.20 0.71
C PHE A 92 -2.60 -16.71 0.65
N TRP A 93 -1.59 -17.49 0.22
CA TRP A 93 -1.72 -18.93 0.03
C TRP A 93 -1.85 -19.75 1.31
N ARG A 94 -1.51 -19.20 2.49
CA ARG A 94 -1.72 -19.89 3.77
C ARG A 94 -2.90 -19.35 4.55
N ASP A 95 -3.76 -18.52 3.95
CA ASP A 95 -4.91 -17.89 4.59
C ASP A 95 -4.53 -17.31 5.95
N ALA A 96 -3.43 -16.57 6.04
CA ALA A 96 -2.90 -16.14 7.33
C ALA A 96 -2.44 -14.70 7.32
N VAL A 97 -2.47 -14.09 8.51
CA VAL A 97 -1.82 -12.82 8.78
C VAL A 97 -0.75 -13.04 9.84
N ARG A 98 0.37 -12.33 9.69
CA ARG A 98 1.49 -12.32 10.64
C ARG A 98 1.54 -10.97 11.32
N ARG A 99 1.92 -10.99 12.58
CA ARG A 99 2.24 -9.80 13.39
C ARG A 99 3.69 -9.91 13.78
N ILE A 100 4.47 -8.89 13.49
CA ILE A 100 5.86 -8.74 13.91
C ILE A 100 5.91 -7.60 14.92
N ASP A 101 6.23 -7.90 16.17
CA ASP A 101 6.32 -6.90 17.23
C ASP A 101 7.47 -5.91 16.97
N LEU A 102 7.19 -4.60 17.03
CA LEU A 102 8.18 -3.56 16.75
C LEU A 102 9.26 -3.43 17.83
N ARG A 103 9.02 -3.95 19.04
CA ARG A 103 9.97 -3.86 20.16
C ARG A 103 10.69 -5.18 20.38
N THR A 104 9.95 -6.29 20.43
CA THR A 104 10.52 -7.60 20.78
C THR A 104 10.89 -8.44 19.57
N ARG A 105 10.46 -8.03 18.36
CA ARG A 105 10.57 -8.83 17.12
C ARG A 105 9.84 -10.17 17.16
N ALA A 106 9.04 -10.42 18.20
CA ALA A 106 8.26 -11.64 18.30
C ALA A 106 7.25 -11.70 17.15
N VAL A 107 7.26 -12.84 16.45
CA VAL A 107 6.35 -13.10 15.34
C VAL A 107 5.19 -13.96 15.83
N ARG A 108 3.97 -13.53 15.56
CA ARG A 108 2.75 -14.32 15.74
C ARG A 108 2.04 -14.48 14.42
N ARG A 109 1.44 -15.66 14.20
CA ARG A 109 0.57 -15.94 13.05
C ARG A 109 -0.86 -16.19 13.54
N LEU A 110 -1.84 -15.71 12.77
CA LEU A 110 -3.24 -16.12 12.89
C LEU A 110 -3.69 -16.70 11.56
N LYS A 111 -4.20 -17.94 11.60
CA LYS A 111 -4.90 -18.55 10.47
C LYS A 111 -6.30 -17.95 10.39
N LEU A 112 -6.68 -17.54 9.19
CA LEU A 112 -7.96 -16.98 8.82
C LEU A 112 -8.77 -18.03 8.08
N LYS A 113 -10.09 -17.95 8.25
CA LYS A 113 -11.05 -18.83 7.59
C LYS A 113 -12.34 -18.04 7.44
N LEU A 114 -13.01 -18.20 6.30
CA LEU A 114 -14.32 -17.61 6.14
C LEU A 114 -15.33 -18.31 7.07
N PRO A 115 -16.19 -17.57 7.76
CA PRO A 115 -17.27 -18.17 8.56
C PRO A 115 -18.41 -18.70 7.68
N PHE A 116 -18.27 -18.61 6.36
CA PHE A 116 -19.19 -19.13 5.37
C PHE A 116 -18.41 -19.83 4.25
N ARG A 117 -19.13 -20.61 3.45
CA ARG A 117 -18.60 -21.29 2.27
C ARG A 117 -18.73 -20.38 1.05
N PHE A 118 -17.64 -20.19 0.32
CA PHE A 118 -17.61 -19.52 -0.99
C PHE A 118 -18.13 -20.46 -2.08
N THR A 119 -17.70 -21.72 -2.05
CA THR A 119 -18.33 -22.85 -2.77
C THR A 119 -18.55 -24.02 -1.81
N ALA A 120 -19.23 -25.08 -2.24
CA ALA A 120 -19.57 -26.24 -1.40
C ALA A 120 -18.39 -26.80 -0.57
N ARG A 121 -17.16 -26.73 -1.10
CA ARG A 121 -15.94 -27.24 -0.46
C ARG A 121 -14.86 -26.18 -0.18
N ASP A 122 -15.17 -24.89 -0.38
CA ASP A 122 -14.21 -23.81 -0.20
C ASP A 122 -14.67 -22.77 0.82
N ASN A 123 -13.86 -22.57 1.87
CA ASN A 123 -13.99 -21.48 2.84
C ASN A 123 -12.62 -20.85 3.14
N ARG A 124 -11.69 -20.94 2.18
CA ARG A 124 -10.40 -20.28 2.23
C ARG A 124 -10.57 -18.77 2.36
N PHE A 125 -9.65 -18.15 3.08
CA PHE A 125 -9.72 -16.72 3.34
C PHE A 125 -8.90 -15.92 2.34
N LEU A 126 -7.77 -16.40 1.79
CA LEU A 126 -7.04 -15.66 0.75
C LEU A 126 -6.89 -14.13 1.03
N PRO A 127 -6.14 -13.74 2.09
CA PRO A 127 -6.04 -12.34 2.50
C PRO A 127 -5.28 -11.52 1.45
N GLU A 128 -5.95 -10.50 0.92
CA GLU A 128 -5.43 -9.67 -0.17
C GLU A 128 -4.70 -8.44 0.39
N ASP A 129 -5.43 -7.58 1.09
CA ASP A 129 -4.90 -6.36 1.69
C ASP A 129 -5.13 -6.32 3.21
N VAL A 130 -4.32 -5.54 3.91
CA VAL A 130 -4.34 -5.37 5.37
C VAL A 130 -4.21 -3.90 5.76
N ALA A 131 -5.00 -3.46 6.74
CA ALA A 131 -4.90 -2.12 7.30
C ALA A 131 -4.90 -2.18 8.83
N ALA A 132 -4.02 -1.38 9.46
CA ALA A 132 -3.93 -1.28 10.92
C ALA A 132 -4.46 0.08 11.39
N GLY A 133 -5.50 0.07 12.21
CA GLY A 133 -6.11 1.31 12.71
C GLY A 133 -7.51 1.09 13.25
N ALA A 134 -8.14 2.17 13.73
CA ALA A 134 -9.49 2.10 14.31
C ALA A 134 -9.63 1.02 15.42
N GLY A 135 -8.56 0.78 16.17
CA GLY A 135 -8.51 -0.19 17.27
C GLY A 135 -8.42 -1.67 16.85
N ALA A 136 -8.21 -1.97 15.57
CA ALA A 136 -8.14 -3.33 15.06
C ALA A 136 -7.14 -3.47 13.90
N VAL A 137 -6.98 -4.72 13.43
CA VAL A 137 -6.38 -5.05 12.14
C VAL A 137 -7.51 -5.47 11.22
N TRP A 138 -7.54 -4.92 10.02
CA TRP A 138 -8.57 -5.14 9.02
C TRP A 138 -7.96 -5.87 7.86
N ILE A 139 -8.63 -6.89 7.35
CA ILE A 139 -8.08 -7.77 6.33
C ILE A 139 -9.19 -8.06 5.34
N VAL A 140 -9.00 -7.63 4.09
CA VAL A 140 -9.91 -7.95 2.99
C VAL A 140 -9.47 -9.27 2.35
N THR A 141 -10.41 -9.97 1.74
CA THR A 141 -10.18 -11.25 1.07
C THR A 141 -10.57 -11.15 -0.40
N ASP A 142 -9.88 -11.92 -1.23
CA ASP A 142 -10.25 -12.23 -2.62
C ASP A 142 -11.61 -12.96 -2.76
N ARG A 143 -12.28 -13.26 -1.65
CA ARG A 143 -13.61 -13.92 -1.60
C ARG A 143 -14.71 -12.98 -1.10
N GLY A 144 -14.54 -11.66 -1.19
CA GLY A 144 -15.58 -10.68 -0.88
C GLY A 144 -15.98 -10.63 0.60
N ALA A 145 -15.01 -10.39 1.47
CA ALA A 145 -15.26 -10.22 2.89
C ALA A 145 -14.20 -9.32 3.53
N LEU A 146 -14.57 -8.78 4.69
CA LEU A 146 -13.69 -7.99 5.55
C LEU A 146 -13.67 -8.60 6.94
N ALA A 147 -12.49 -9.01 7.39
CA ALA A 147 -12.27 -9.46 8.75
C ALA A 147 -11.74 -8.30 9.60
N ARG A 148 -12.39 -8.08 10.74
CA ARG A 148 -11.86 -7.30 11.85
C ARG A 148 -11.16 -8.25 12.81
N VAL A 149 -9.89 -8.01 13.09
CA VAL A 149 -9.02 -8.89 13.87
C VAL A 149 -8.43 -8.12 15.04
N ASP A 150 -8.28 -8.81 16.18
CA ASP A 150 -7.58 -8.27 17.35
C ASP A 150 -6.14 -7.84 16.98
N PRO A 151 -5.65 -6.66 17.38
CA PRO A 151 -4.29 -6.22 17.06
C PRO A 151 -3.17 -7.13 17.57
N SER A 152 -3.42 -7.95 18.58
CA SER A 152 -2.46 -8.97 19.03
C SER A 152 -2.59 -10.30 18.31
N LEU A 153 -3.42 -10.36 17.26
CA LEU A 153 -3.76 -11.52 16.44
C LEU A 153 -4.22 -12.73 17.27
N ARG A 154 -4.96 -12.50 18.37
CA ARG A 154 -5.53 -13.59 19.17
C ARG A 154 -6.70 -14.29 18.49
N ARG A 155 -7.54 -13.51 17.83
CA ARG A 155 -8.79 -13.97 17.23
C ARG A 155 -9.30 -13.00 16.18
N VAL A 156 -10.12 -13.52 15.27
CA VAL A 156 -11.03 -12.72 14.46
C VAL A 156 -12.15 -12.22 15.38
N ILE A 157 -12.38 -10.90 15.39
CA ILE A 157 -13.42 -10.25 16.18
C ILE A 157 -14.77 -10.35 15.47
N SER A 158 -14.79 -10.08 14.16
CA SER A 158 -15.98 -10.15 13.32
C SER A 158 -15.61 -10.25 11.85
N THR A 159 -16.48 -10.83 11.03
CA THR A 159 -16.34 -10.83 9.57
C THR A 159 -17.61 -10.30 8.95
N VAL A 160 -17.48 -9.43 7.95
CA VAL A 160 -18.60 -8.91 7.16
C VAL A 160 -18.42 -9.32 5.71
N ARG A 161 -19.49 -9.78 5.06
CA ARG A 161 -19.48 -10.01 3.61
C ARG A 161 -19.46 -8.67 2.89
N LEU A 162 -18.58 -8.57 1.91
CA LEU A 162 -18.57 -7.49 0.94
C LEU A 162 -18.97 -8.08 -0.42
N PRO A 163 -19.42 -7.25 -1.37
CA PRO A 163 -19.48 -7.67 -2.77
C PRO A 163 -18.12 -8.20 -3.25
N LEU A 164 -18.17 -9.11 -4.22
CA LEU A 164 -16.97 -9.83 -4.66
C LEU A 164 -15.92 -8.92 -5.28
N ASP A 165 -16.27 -7.73 -5.71
CA ASP A 165 -15.46 -6.73 -6.40
C ASP A 165 -14.85 -5.66 -5.46
N ALA A 166 -14.88 -5.91 -4.14
CA ALA A 166 -14.41 -4.97 -3.11
C ALA A 166 -13.09 -5.42 -2.47
N PHE A 167 -12.00 -5.46 -3.24
CA PHE A 167 -10.67 -5.88 -2.77
C PHE A 167 -9.48 -5.05 -3.30
N GLY A 168 -9.72 -3.90 -3.94
CA GLY A 168 -8.65 -3.10 -4.57
C GLY A 168 -7.65 -2.46 -3.60
N GLY A 169 -8.11 -1.54 -2.74
CA GLY A 169 -7.26 -0.85 -1.78
C GLY A 169 -7.99 -0.51 -0.47
N MET A 170 -7.29 -0.65 0.65
CA MET A 170 -7.84 -0.40 1.97
C MET A 170 -6.98 0.57 2.79
N ALA A 171 -7.63 1.44 3.57
CA ALA A 171 -6.92 2.29 4.51
C ALA A 171 -7.72 2.55 5.79
N ALA A 172 -7.01 2.60 6.92
CA ALA A 172 -7.56 2.98 8.21
C ALA A 172 -7.09 4.38 8.60
N GLY A 173 -8.02 5.26 8.98
CA GLY A 173 -7.69 6.63 9.37
C GLY A 173 -8.83 7.31 10.11
N ARG A 174 -8.49 8.17 11.09
CA ARG A 174 -9.45 8.94 11.90
C ARG A 174 -10.59 8.08 12.49
N GLY A 175 -10.25 6.88 12.94
CA GLY A 175 -11.17 5.94 13.58
C GLY A 175 -12.14 5.22 12.64
N ARG A 176 -11.92 5.27 11.32
CA ARG A 176 -12.72 4.57 10.30
C ARG A 176 -11.82 3.76 9.38
N VAL A 177 -12.42 2.80 8.68
CA VAL A 177 -11.75 2.06 7.61
C VAL A 177 -12.50 2.27 6.31
N TRP A 178 -11.73 2.38 5.24
CA TRP A 178 -12.21 2.61 3.88
C TRP A 178 -11.69 1.48 3.01
N VAL A 179 -12.58 0.88 2.24
CA VAL A 179 -12.25 -0.21 1.29
C VAL A 179 -12.75 0.23 -0.06
N SER A 180 -11.91 0.15 -1.08
CA SER A 180 -12.31 0.46 -2.44
C SER A 180 -13.21 -0.63 -3.02
N GLU A 181 -14.12 -0.22 -3.88
CA GLU A 181 -15.02 -1.11 -4.61
C GLU A 181 -14.91 -0.79 -6.09
N SER A 182 -14.76 -1.84 -6.90
CA SER A 182 -14.74 -1.66 -8.34
C SER A 182 -16.08 -1.13 -8.87
N LEU A 183 -15.99 -0.25 -9.87
CA LEU A 183 -17.12 0.30 -10.63
C LEU A 183 -18.25 0.99 -9.83
N ALA A 184 -18.05 1.33 -8.56
CA ALA A 184 -19.12 1.90 -7.73
C ALA A 184 -18.69 2.88 -6.63
N GLY A 185 -17.44 2.87 -6.17
CA GLY A 185 -16.93 3.85 -5.22
C GLY A 185 -16.21 3.23 -4.03
N VAL A 186 -16.64 3.54 -2.81
CA VAL A 186 -15.94 3.09 -1.59
C VAL A 186 -16.89 2.64 -0.50
N TYR A 187 -16.45 1.67 0.29
CA TYR A 187 -17.09 1.27 1.53
C TYR A 187 -16.47 1.99 2.71
N ARG A 188 -17.32 2.60 3.54
CA ARG A 188 -16.95 3.12 4.85
C ARG A 188 -17.36 2.13 5.92
N VAL A 189 -16.42 1.76 6.78
CA VAL A 189 -16.61 0.78 7.84
C VAL A 189 -16.48 1.47 9.20
N ASP A 190 -17.54 1.41 10.00
CA ASP A 190 -17.53 1.87 11.40
C ASP A 190 -17.10 0.73 12.36
N PRO A 191 -16.05 0.90 13.18
CA PRO A 191 -15.48 -0.18 13.96
C PRO A 191 -16.25 -0.58 15.23
N ARG A 192 -17.29 0.14 15.68
CA ARG A 192 -17.64 0.14 17.11
C ARG A 192 -18.23 -1.16 17.69
N THR A 193 -19.13 -1.90 17.03
CA THR A 193 -19.66 -3.15 17.65
C THR A 193 -20.21 -4.19 16.67
N ARG A 194 -20.73 -3.77 15.52
CA ARG A 194 -20.83 -4.58 14.29
C ARG A 194 -20.33 -3.67 13.17
N PRO A 195 -19.39 -4.09 12.31
CA PRO A 195 -18.89 -3.20 11.29
C PRO A 195 -20.06 -2.76 10.41
N ALA A 196 -20.53 -1.53 10.61
CA ALA A 196 -21.56 -0.96 9.77
C ALA A 196 -20.85 -0.55 8.48
N VAL A 197 -21.20 -1.23 7.40
CA VAL A 197 -20.64 -0.99 6.08
C VAL A 197 -21.61 -0.09 5.33
N ALA A 198 -21.23 1.18 5.18
CA ALA A 198 -21.95 2.12 4.33
C ALA A 198 -21.26 2.16 2.97
N ARG A 199 -22.01 1.82 1.91
CA ARG A 199 -21.57 1.99 0.53
C ARG A 199 -21.72 3.47 0.14
N ILE A 200 -20.62 4.09 -0.27
CA ILE A 200 -20.60 5.46 -0.77
C ILE A 200 -20.42 5.38 -2.28
N ARG A 201 -21.49 5.71 -3.00
CA ARG A 201 -21.46 5.79 -4.45
C ARG A 201 -20.74 7.06 -4.88
N ILE A 202 -19.87 6.93 -5.86
CA ILE A 202 -19.18 8.05 -6.49
C ILE A 202 -19.80 8.25 -7.88
N PRO A 203 -20.74 9.20 -8.03
CA PRO A 203 -21.40 9.43 -9.31
C PRO A 203 -20.44 10.19 -10.25
N LEU A 204 -20.13 9.60 -11.40
CA LEU A 204 -19.51 10.33 -12.51
C LEU A 204 -20.59 10.72 -13.52
N ALA A 205 -20.43 11.88 -14.15
CA ALA A 205 -21.40 12.39 -15.14
C ALA A 205 -21.51 11.47 -16.37
N ALA A 206 -20.40 10.80 -16.73
CA ALA A 206 -20.35 9.73 -17.70
C ALA A 206 -19.73 8.49 -17.04
N GLY A 207 -20.31 7.32 -17.27
CA GLY A 207 -19.72 6.05 -16.84
C GLY A 207 -19.79 5.73 -15.35
N ARG A 208 -18.88 4.87 -14.91
CA ARG A 208 -18.72 4.40 -13.52
C ARG A 208 -17.31 4.69 -13.03
N PHE A 209 -17.13 4.75 -11.72
CA PHE A 209 -15.83 4.99 -11.11
C PHE A 209 -15.26 3.71 -10.51
N ASP A 210 -14.09 3.30 -10.99
CA ASP A 210 -13.34 2.19 -10.43
C ASP A 210 -12.33 2.70 -9.41
N ALA A 211 -12.64 2.55 -8.12
CA ALA A 211 -11.78 3.05 -7.05
C ALA A 211 -10.59 2.11 -6.82
N GLY A 212 -9.38 2.61 -7.04
CA GLY A 212 -8.14 1.84 -6.84
C GLY A 212 -7.44 2.12 -5.52
N MET A 213 -7.33 3.39 -5.12
CA MET A 213 -6.58 3.81 -3.93
C MET A 213 -7.42 4.69 -3.02
N VAL A 214 -7.25 4.50 -1.71
CA VAL A 214 -7.90 5.31 -0.67
C VAL A 214 -6.86 5.89 0.29
N VAL A 215 -6.87 7.21 0.44
CA VAL A 215 -5.90 7.95 1.25
C VAL A 215 -6.63 8.80 2.29
N PRO A 216 -6.65 8.37 3.56
CA PRO A 216 -7.17 9.18 4.65
C PRO A 216 -6.33 10.45 4.83
N ALA A 217 -6.97 11.63 4.75
CA ALA A 217 -6.32 12.93 4.91
C ALA A 217 -7.00 13.77 6.01
N ALA A 218 -6.42 14.90 6.40
CA ALA A 218 -7.04 15.77 7.41
C ALA A 218 -8.42 16.32 6.97
N ILE A 219 -8.63 16.45 5.66
CA ILE A 219 -9.77 17.14 5.03
C ILE A 219 -10.89 16.19 4.55
N GLY A 220 -10.75 14.89 4.76
CA GLY A 220 -11.61 13.87 4.15
C GLY A 220 -10.80 12.65 3.74
N VAL A 221 -11.44 11.76 2.99
CA VAL A 221 -10.76 10.67 2.30
C VAL A 221 -10.59 11.05 0.84
N LEU A 222 -9.38 10.89 0.34
CA LEU A 222 -9.06 11.04 -1.07
C LEU A 222 -9.16 9.65 -1.71
N VAL A 223 -9.99 9.51 -2.73
CA VAL A 223 -10.15 8.29 -3.49
C VAL A 223 -9.59 8.54 -4.88
N ILE A 224 -8.67 7.69 -5.32
CA ILE A 224 -8.09 7.75 -6.66
C ILE A 224 -8.53 6.50 -7.42
N GLY A 225 -8.95 6.69 -8.67
CA GLY A 225 -9.46 5.63 -9.50
C GLY A 225 -9.58 6.05 -10.96
N ASP A 226 -10.08 5.16 -11.81
CA ASP A 226 -10.29 5.40 -13.24
C ASP A 226 -11.79 5.50 -13.55
N GLU A 227 -12.14 6.36 -14.51
CA GLU A 227 -13.46 6.35 -15.13
C GLU A 227 -13.58 5.14 -16.06
N THR A 228 -14.73 4.47 -16.01
CA THR A 228 -15.04 3.31 -16.84
C THR A 228 -16.28 3.57 -17.68
N SER A 229 -16.25 3.12 -18.93
CA SER A 229 -17.38 3.15 -19.85
C SER A 229 -17.63 1.74 -20.36
N GLY A 230 -18.86 1.24 -20.21
CA GLY A 230 -19.18 -0.15 -20.55
C GLY A 230 -18.34 -1.21 -19.79
N GLY A 231 -17.79 -0.86 -18.62
CA GLY A 231 -16.89 -1.74 -17.86
C GLY A 231 -15.42 -1.71 -18.30
N VAL A 232 -15.06 -0.87 -19.28
CA VAL A 232 -13.68 -0.71 -19.77
C VAL A 232 -13.08 0.57 -19.21
N TYR A 233 -11.83 0.50 -18.76
CA TYR A 233 -11.07 1.67 -18.32
C TYR A 233 -10.90 2.67 -19.45
N THR A 234 -11.21 3.93 -19.17
CA THR A 234 -11.04 5.03 -20.13
C THR A 234 -9.63 5.61 -20.10
N GLY A 235 -8.84 5.28 -19.07
CA GLY A 235 -7.53 5.88 -18.81
C GLY A 235 -7.62 7.26 -18.16
N ARG A 236 -8.83 7.71 -17.79
CA ARG A 236 -9.07 9.01 -17.15
C ARG A 236 -9.07 8.81 -15.65
N ASN A 237 -7.89 8.98 -15.06
CA ASN A 237 -7.76 8.96 -13.62
C ASN A 237 -8.45 10.17 -12.98
N VAL A 238 -9.15 9.94 -11.88
CA VAL A 238 -9.88 10.96 -11.13
C VAL A 238 -9.52 10.87 -9.64
N LEU A 239 -9.28 12.03 -9.05
CA LEU A 239 -9.24 12.26 -7.61
C LEU A 239 -10.63 12.67 -7.14
N VAL A 240 -11.16 11.95 -6.15
CA VAL A 240 -12.46 12.23 -5.52
C VAL A 240 -12.24 12.50 -4.05
N ARG A 241 -12.79 13.61 -3.54
CA ARG A 241 -12.76 13.92 -2.11
C ARG A 241 -14.08 13.53 -1.46
N VAL A 242 -14.02 12.66 -0.45
CA VAL A 242 -15.20 12.16 0.28
C VAL A 242 -15.15 12.61 1.75
N GLY A 243 -16.27 13.11 2.27
CA GLY A 243 -16.40 13.50 3.67
C GLY A 243 -16.42 12.30 4.63
N TYR A 244 -15.81 12.45 5.82
CA TYR A 244 -15.70 11.33 6.78
C TYR A 244 -17.02 10.90 7.41
N ARG A 245 -17.91 11.87 7.69
CA ARG A 245 -19.12 11.68 8.51
C ARG A 245 -20.37 11.50 7.67
N ASP A 246 -20.56 12.38 6.71
CA ASP A 246 -21.68 12.38 5.76
C ASP A 246 -21.48 11.38 4.62
N GLY A 247 -20.22 11.11 4.24
CA GLY A 247 -19.92 10.30 3.05
C GLY A 247 -20.18 11.05 1.75
N GLU A 248 -20.38 12.36 1.81
CA GLU A 248 -20.66 13.18 0.64
C GLU A 248 -19.41 13.37 -0.21
N VAL A 249 -19.60 13.31 -1.53
CA VAL A 249 -18.57 13.68 -2.51
C VAL A 249 -18.46 15.21 -2.53
N LYS A 250 -17.28 15.72 -2.19
CA LYS A 250 -16.97 17.15 -2.05
C LYS A 250 -16.27 17.74 -3.28
N GLY A 251 -16.02 16.94 -4.31
CA GLY A 251 -15.40 17.37 -5.55
C GLY A 251 -14.65 16.28 -6.29
N PHE A 252 -14.46 16.53 -7.59
CA PHE A 252 -13.73 15.70 -8.53
C PHE A 252 -12.58 16.51 -9.11
N SER A 253 -11.45 15.87 -9.39
CA SER A 253 -10.33 16.51 -10.06
C SER A 253 -9.64 15.51 -10.98
N PRO A 254 -9.40 15.88 -12.26
CA PRO A 254 -8.69 15.00 -13.17
C PRO A 254 -7.25 14.82 -12.71
N LEU A 255 -6.72 13.61 -12.89
CA LEU A 255 -5.32 13.28 -12.66
C LEU A 255 -4.66 12.89 -13.98
N PRO A 256 -3.31 12.89 -14.04
CA PRO A 256 -2.59 12.39 -15.20
C PRO A 256 -3.01 10.96 -15.57
N PRO A 257 -3.07 10.60 -16.86
CA PRO A 257 -3.43 9.25 -17.29
C PRO A 257 -2.33 8.22 -16.99
N GLY A 258 -2.70 6.94 -17.01
CA GLY A 258 -1.80 5.80 -16.82
C GLY A 258 -1.63 5.38 -15.35
N PRO A 259 -0.75 4.41 -15.06
CA PRO A 259 -0.57 3.88 -13.71
C PRO A 259 0.01 4.95 -12.79
N LEU A 260 -0.74 5.30 -11.73
CA LEU A 260 -0.35 6.33 -10.77
C LEU A 260 0.25 5.73 -9.51
N SER A 261 1.18 6.47 -8.93
CA SER A 261 1.58 6.33 -7.54
C SER A 261 1.35 7.64 -6.80
N VAL A 262 0.93 7.52 -5.54
CA VAL A 262 0.57 8.66 -4.71
C VAL A 262 1.24 8.60 -3.34
N ALA A 263 1.52 9.77 -2.77
CA ALA A 263 1.93 9.90 -1.38
C ALA A 263 1.26 11.13 -0.75
N PHE A 264 0.86 11.05 0.51
CA PHE A 264 0.33 12.21 1.24
C PHE A 264 1.33 12.69 2.29
N GLY A 265 1.64 13.98 2.28
CA GLY A 265 2.60 14.55 3.23
C GLY A 265 2.74 16.06 3.09
N LYS A 266 3.10 16.72 4.20
CA LYS A 266 3.11 18.20 4.32
C LYS A 266 1.79 18.84 3.84
N GLY A 267 0.66 18.18 4.12
CA GLY A 267 -0.67 18.68 3.75
C GLY A 267 -0.97 18.65 2.24
N SER A 268 -0.12 18.01 1.43
CA SER A 268 -0.31 17.91 -0.01
C SER A 268 -0.40 16.44 -0.46
N LEU A 269 -1.12 16.23 -1.56
CA LEU A 269 -1.09 14.98 -2.30
C LEU A 269 0.03 15.08 -3.35
N TRP A 270 0.92 14.11 -3.38
CA TRP A 270 1.97 13.99 -4.39
C TRP A 270 1.55 12.88 -5.34
N VAL A 271 1.43 13.18 -6.63
CA VAL A 271 0.97 12.24 -7.65
C VAL A 271 2.00 12.16 -8.76
N ALA A 272 2.34 10.94 -9.17
CA ALA A 272 3.19 10.73 -10.33
C ALA A 272 2.74 9.49 -11.09
N ARG A 273 3.07 9.46 -12.38
CA ARG A 273 2.98 8.24 -13.17
C ARG A 273 4.16 7.33 -12.82
N SER A 274 3.90 6.05 -12.59
CA SER A 274 4.94 5.05 -12.38
C SER A 274 5.84 4.96 -13.63
N GLY A 275 7.16 4.98 -13.43
CA GLY A 275 8.14 5.10 -14.53
C GLY A 275 8.19 6.49 -15.21
N GLY A 276 7.46 7.48 -14.68
CA GLY A 276 7.41 8.84 -15.22
C GLY A 276 8.64 9.70 -14.90
N SER A 277 8.60 10.96 -15.35
CA SER A 277 9.69 11.94 -15.21
C SER A 277 9.30 13.18 -14.40
N SER A 278 8.13 13.19 -13.76
CA SER A 278 7.73 14.27 -12.86
C SER A 278 6.75 13.82 -11.79
N VAL A 279 6.73 14.57 -10.69
CA VAL A 279 5.71 14.51 -9.63
C VAL A 279 4.93 15.81 -9.61
N GLU A 280 3.62 15.70 -9.47
CA GLU A 280 2.72 16.81 -9.25
C GLU A 280 2.37 16.89 -7.76
N ARG A 281 2.60 18.07 -7.16
CA ARG A 281 2.08 18.42 -5.84
C ARG A 281 0.70 19.01 -6.05
N ILE A 282 -0.31 18.36 -5.51
CA ILE A 282 -1.71 18.74 -5.61
C ILE A 282 -2.18 19.24 -4.24
N ASP A 283 -2.88 20.38 -4.23
CA ASP A 283 -3.64 20.80 -3.06
C ASP A 283 -4.84 19.87 -2.90
N PRO A 284 -4.93 19.08 -1.82
CA PRO A 284 -5.98 18.08 -1.67
C PRO A 284 -7.37 18.70 -1.46
N ARG A 285 -7.47 19.99 -1.09
CA ARG A 285 -8.77 20.66 -0.91
C ARG A 285 -9.42 21.01 -2.24
N THR A 286 -8.63 21.54 -3.16
CA THR A 286 -9.07 22.03 -4.48
C THR A 286 -8.83 21.03 -5.59
N GLY A 287 -7.97 20.03 -5.35
CA GLY A 287 -7.50 19.06 -6.33
C GLY A 287 -6.64 19.65 -7.45
N ARG A 288 -6.21 20.91 -7.30
CA ARG A 288 -5.39 21.60 -8.30
C ARG A 288 -3.90 21.32 -8.10
N PRO A 289 -3.13 21.08 -9.18
CA PRO A 289 -1.68 21.07 -9.11
C PRO A 289 -1.17 22.45 -8.69
N VAL A 290 -0.40 22.50 -7.60
CA VAL A 290 0.26 23.72 -7.10
C VAL A 290 1.74 23.75 -7.45
N ARG A 291 2.33 22.61 -7.79
CA ARG A 291 3.73 22.52 -8.24
C ARG A 291 3.99 21.25 -9.05
N ARG A 292 4.91 21.34 -10.01
CA ARG A 292 5.48 20.18 -10.71
C ARG A 292 6.97 20.09 -10.39
N VAL A 293 7.45 18.91 -10.02
CA VAL A 293 8.86 18.61 -9.73
C VAL A 293 9.36 17.61 -10.77
N ARG A 294 10.44 17.94 -11.49
CA ARG A 294 11.06 17.01 -12.44
C ARG A 294 11.93 16.01 -11.67
N ALA A 295 11.66 14.73 -11.84
CA ALA A 295 12.42 13.64 -11.23
C ALA A 295 12.04 12.33 -11.92
N LYS A 296 13.00 11.42 -12.10
CA LYS A 296 12.68 10.06 -12.56
C LYS A 296 11.97 9.31 -11.43
N ILE A 297 10.81 8.74 -11.74
CA ILE A 297 9.89 8.10 -10.79
C ILE A 297 9.96 6.59 -11.00
N GLY A 298 10.04 5.85 -9.89
CA GLY A 298 10.00 4.39 -9.90
C GLY A 298 8.57 3.84 -9.93
N SER A 299 8.36 2.69 -9.30
CA SER A 299 7.06 2.02 -9.21
C SER A 299 6.16 2.62 -8.13
N ALA A 300 6.73 3.11 -7.02
CA ALA A 300 5.95 3.68 -5.92
C ALA A 300 6.55 4.98 -5.33
N LEU A 301 5.71 5.76 -4.65
CA LEU A 301 6.02 6.97 -3.90
C LEU A 301 5.67 6.81 -2.41
N ALA A 302 6.44 7.47 -1.56
CA ALA A 302 6.07 7.65 -0.15
C ALA A 302 6.64 8.97 0.41
N PHE A 303 5.96 9.51 1.41
CA PHE A 303 6.39 10.74 2.07
C PHE A 303 6.85 10.45 3.50
N ALA A 304 8.15 10.64 3.79
CA ALA A 304 8.71 10.43 5.12
C ALA A 304 9.95 11.31 5.35
N GLY A 305 10.14 11.76 6.60
CA GLY A 305 11.30 12.60 6.96
C GLY A 305 11.37 13.90 6.15
N ASP A 306 10.23 14.56 5.98
CA ASP A 306 10.07 15.81 5.19
C ASP A 306 10.46 15.73 3.72
N SER A 307 10.54 14.53 3.18
CA SER A 307 10.94 14.31 1.80
C SER A 307 10.05 13.31 1.10
N LEU A 308 9.98 13.47 -0.21
CA LEU A 308 9.38 12.49 -1.09
C LEU A 308 10.43 11.42 -1.45
N TRP A 309 9.99 10.18 -1.45
CA TRP A 309 10.78 9.01 -1.78
C TRP A 309 10.13 8.26 -2.93
N THR A 310 10.95 7.63 -3.76
CA THR A 310 10.49 6.70 -4.78
C THR A 310 11.31 5.43 -4.76
N ILE A 311 10.69 4.29 -5.10
CA ILE A 311 11.39 3.02 -5.23
C ILE A 311 11.27 2.49 -6.66
N PHE A 312 12.35 1.99 -7.22
CA PHE A 312 12.43 1.39 -8.55
C PHE A 312 12.28 -0.12 -8.49
N LEU A 313 11.84 -0.74 -9.60
CA LEU A 313 11.65 -2.19 -9.68
C LEU A 313 12.93 -3.01 -9.41
N ASP A 314 14.11 -2.40 -9.58
CA ASP A 314 15.41 -3.00 -9.21
C ASP A 314 15.72 -2.97 -7.70
N GLY A 315 14.81 -2.43 -6.89
CA GLY A 315 14.95 -2.28 -5.44
C GLY A 315 15.72 -1.02 -5.02
N THR A 316 16.05 -0.11 -5.94
CA THR A 316 16.65 1.18 -5.61
C THR A 316 15.61 2.10 -4.98
N LEU A 317 15.78 2.46 -3.71
CA LEU A 317 15.01 3.47 -3.01
C LEU A 317 15.76 4.81 -3.09
N ARG A 318 15.10 5.87 -3.55
CA ARG A 318 15.72 7.18 -3.75
C ARG A 318 14.91 8.32 -3.16
N ARG A 319 15.58 9.23 -2.48
CA ARG A 319 15.06 10.53 -2.04
C ARG A 319 14.98 11.48 -3.22
N LEU A 320 13.84 12.13 -3.45
CA LEU A 320 13.62 13.06 -4.55
C LEU A 320 13.91 14.54 -4.18
N GLY A 321 14.28 14.81 -2.93
CA GLY A 321 14.56 16.14 -2.40
C GLY A 321 13.51 16.64 -1.38
N PRO A 322 13.76 17.80 -0.76
CA PRO A 322 12.81 18.42 0.16
C PRO A 322 11.56 18.89 -0.57
N ALA A 323 10.41 18.67 0.07
CA ALA A 323 9.10 18.96 -0.48
C ALA A 323 8.66 20.44 -0.39
N SER A 324 9.61 21.37 -0.16
CA SER A 324 9.39 22.82 -0.01
C SER A 324 9.15 23.47 -1.35
#